data_AF-A0A2M7MH50-F1
#
_entry.id   AF-A0A2M7MH50-F1
#
_cell.length_a   1.000
_cell.length_b   1.000
_cell.length_c   1.000
_cell.angle_alpha   90.00
_cell.angle_beta   90.00
_cell.angle_gamma   90.00
#
_symmetry.space_group_name_H-M   'P 1'
#
loop_
_entity.id
_entity.type
_entity.pdbx_description
1 polymer ?
#
loop_
_entity_poly.entity_id
_entity_poly.type
_entity_poly.pdbx_seq_one_letter_code
_entity_poly.pdbx_strand_id
1 'polypeptide(L)'
;MVNITTLQKINISYAVKFLVILTVATGAPLIGIHSQWLTGPIVNMAMILAVFIIGIRGALLIGILPSTIALGTGLLPAVLAPMIPFIIISNFLLILILDYFKSKFTSYGIALFFAAGAKYLFLFTTSSIVTNLLLNQSLALTVAVLMSWPQFFTAIIGGVLAWGILKFINK
;
A
#
# COMPACT_ATOMS: atom_id res chain seq x y z
N MET A 1 34.84 -13.65 -18.00
CA MET A 1 34.89 -12.36 -17.30
C MET A 1 33.61 -11.61 -17.58
N VAL A 2 32.74 -11.45 -16.59
CA VAL A 2 31.50 -10.65 -16.75
C VAL A 2 31.94 -9.19 -16.88
N ASN A 3 31.66 -8.57 -18.03
CA ASN A 3 31.93 -7.16 -18.25
C ASN A 3 31.19 -6.33 -17.19
N ILE A 4 31.97 -5.79 -16.24
CA ILE A 4 31.51 -4.97 -15.11
C ILE A 4 30.84 -3.67 -15.61
N THR A 5 31.05 -3.31 -16.87
CA THR A 5 30.40 -2.18 -17.57
C THR A 5 28.92 -2.41 -17.87
N THR A 6 28.40 -3.63 -17.70
CA THR A 6 26.96 -3.94 -17.83
C THR A 6 26.16 -3.69 -16.55
N LEU A 7 26.81 -3.22 -15.48
CA LEU A 7 26.10 -2.65 -14.33
C LEU A 7 25.49 -1.33 -14.78
N GLN A 8 24.22 -1.44 -15.18
CA GLN A 8 23.33 -0.37 -15.66
C GLN A 8 23.67 0.98 -15.03
N LYS A 9 23.81 2.02 -15.85
CA LYS A 9 23.69 3.41 -15.38
C LYS A 9 22.43 3.49 -14.52
N ILE A 10 22.60 3.60 -13.20
CA ILE A 10 21.49 3.83 -12.29
C ILE A 10 20.79 5.07 -12.81
N ASN A 11 19.51 4.92 -13.18
CA ASN A 11 18.72 6.07 -13.54
C ASN A 11 18.49 6.87 -12.25
N ILE A 12 19.34 7.87 -12.01
CA ILE A 12 19.33 8.69 -10.79
C ILE A 12 17.95 9.29 -10.57
N SER A 13 17.26 9.71 -11.64
CA SER A 13 15.89 10.22 -11.55
C SER A 13 14.91 9.17 -11.04
N TYR A 14 15.01 7.92 -11.51
CA TYR A 14 14.20 6.81 -11.01
C TYR A 14 14.47 6.53 -9.53
N ALA A 15 15.75 6.44 -9.15
CA ALA A 15 16.16 6.17 -7.77
C ALA A 15 15.66 7.26 -6.81
N VAL A 16 15.78 8.53 -7.18
CA VAL A 16 15.27 9.66 -6.39
C VAL A 16 13.75 9.59 -6.24
N LYS A 17 13.01 9.39 -7.33
CA LYS A 17 11.53 9.26 -7.27
C LYS A 17 11.11 8.08 -6.39
N PHE A 18 11.78 6.94 -6.53
CA PHE A 18 11.53 5.76 -5.71
C PHE A 18 11.76 6.05 -4.23
N LEU A 19 12.90 6.64 -3.86
CA LEU A 19 13.25 6.96 -2.47
C LEU A 19 12.30 7.99 -1.86
N VAL A 20 11.91 9.02 -2.60
CA VAL A 20 10.95 10.04 -2.13
C VAL A 20 9.60 9.38 -1.84
N ILE A 21 9.04 8.62 -2.79
CA ILE A 21 7.75 7.97 -2.60
C ILE A 21 7.82 6.92 -1.49
N LEU A 22 8.92 6.16 -1.41
CA LEU A 22 9.14 5.20 -0.33
C LEU A 22 9.15 5.90 1.03
N THR A 23 9.83 7.04 1.15
CA THR A 23 9.88 7.83 2.39
C THR A 23 8.49 8.30 2.80
N VAL A 24 7.65 8.72 1.85
CA VAL A 24 6.26 9.08 2.16
C VAL A 24 5.46 7.84 2.58
N ALA A 25 5.65 6.71 1.91
CA ALA A 25 4.94 5.46 2.22
C ALA A 25 5.31 4.89 3.59
N THR A 26 6.55 5.05 4.04
CA THR A 26 7.04 4.47 5.31
C THR A 26 7.16 5.50 6.42
N GLY A 27 7.16 6.79 6.11
CA GLY A 27 7.34 7.87 7.07
C GLY A 27 6.29 7.87 8.17
N ALA A 28 5.01 7.80 7.82
CA ALA A 28 3.93 7.78 8.82
C ALA A 28 3.98 6.56 9.76
N PRO A 29 4.22 5.33 9.26
CA PRO A 29 4.53 4.18 10.12
C PRO A 29 5.78 4.35 10.99
N LEU A 30 6.87 4.91 10.45
CA LEU A 30 8.16 5.07 11.15
C LEU A 30 8.08 6.03 12.35
N ILE A 31 7.35 7.13 12.21
CA ILE A 31 7.20 8.12 13.29
C ILE A 31 6.10 7.73 14.29
N GLY A 32 5.46 6.58 14.12
CA GLY A 32 4.46 6.06 15.04
C GLY A 32 3.18 6.90 15.09
N ILE A 33 2.67 7.37 13.95
CA ILE A 33 1.32 7.96 13.93
C ILE A 33 0.31 6.83 14.17
N HIS A 34 -0.19 6.73 15.41
CA HIS A 34 -1.14 5.71 15.86
C HIS A 34 -2.56 5.91 15.31
N SER A 35 -2.79 6.93 14.48
CA SER A 35 -4.07 7.17 13.81
C SER A 35 -4.10 6.52 12.44
N GLN A 36 -4.88 5.43 12.32
CA GLN A 36 -5.12 4.76 11.04
C GLN A 36 -5.75 5.69 9.99
N TRP A 37 -6.53 6.68 10.42
CA TRP A 37 -7.16 7.68 9.56
C TRP A 37 -6.18 8.70 8.98
N LEU A 38 -4.96 8.77 9.52
CA LEU A 38 -3.88 9.60 8.98
C LEU A 38 -2.83 8.75 8.27
N THR A 39 -2.36 7.68 8.91
CA THR A 39 -1.34 6.79 8.36
C THR A 39 -1.83 6.05 7.12
N GLY A 40 -3.05 5.48 7.17
CA GLY A 40 -3.63 4.74 6.07
C GLY A 40 -3.71 5.53 4.77
N PRO A 41 -4.30 6.75 4.75
CA PRO A 41 -4.37 7.54 3.53
C PRO A 41 -3.00 7.93 2.96
N ILE A 42 -2.03 8.26 3.81
CA ILE A 42 -0.67 8.62 3.37
C ILE A 42 0.01 7.44 2.68
N VAL A 43 -0.05 6.25 3.29
CA VAL A 43 0.53 5.02 2.74
C VAL A 43 -0.11 4.67 1.40
N ASN A 44 -1.45 4.65 1.33
CA ASN A 44 -2.16 4.32 0.09
C ASN A 44 -1.90 5.38 -1.00
N MET A 45 -1.88 6.67 -0.65
CA MET A 45 -1.51 7.74 -1.58
C MET A 45 -0.14 7.50 -2.20
N ALA A 46 0.88 7.22 -1.38
CA ALA A 46 2.23 6.98 -1.85
C ALA A 46 2.31 5.76 -2.80
N MET A 47 1.64 4.65 -2.45
CA MET A 47 1.59 3.47 -3.32
C MET A 47 0.91 3.77 -4.66
N ILE A 48 -0.18 4.54 -4.65
CA ILE A 48 -0.89 4.92 -5.87
C ILE A 48 0.00 5.83 -6.72
N LEU A 49 0.63 6.85 -6.14
CA LEU A 49 1.61 7.68 -6.84
C LEU A 49 2.75 6.85 -7.43
N ALA A 50 3.20 5.81 -6.72
CA ALA A 50 4.23 4.91 -7.23
C ALA A 50 3.81 4.24 -8.56
N VAL A 51 2.56 3.80 -8.67
CA VAL A 51 2.03 3.18 -9.90
C VAL A 51 2.19 4.12 -11.11
N PHE A 52 1.85 5.39 -10.95
CA PHE A 52 1.83 6.35 -12.05
C PHE A 52 3.19 7.02 -12.32
N ILE A 53 4.06 7.19 -11.31
CA ILE A 53 5.31 7.96 -11.44
C ILE A 53 6.53 7.08 -11.73
N ILE A 54 6.62 5.90 -11.10
CA ILE A 54 7.77 4.97 -11.24
C ILE A 54 7.37 3.65 -11.91
N GLY A 55 6.10 3.30 -11.90
CA GLY A 55 5.58 2.08 -12.52
C GLY A 55 5.47 0.89 -11.58
N ILE A 56 4.81 -0.16 -12.08
CA ILE A 56 4.36 -1.33 -11.32
C ILE A 56 5.43 -1.99 -10.44
N ARG A 57 6.65 -2.21 -10.96
CA ARG A 57 7.71 -2.90 -10.21
C ARG A 57 8.13 -2.12 -8.96
N GLY A 58 8.29 -0.81 -9.08
CA GLY A 58 8.61 0.06 -7.96
C GLY A 58 7.45 0.15 -6.97
N ALA A 59 6.22 0.25 -7.48
CA ALA A 59 5.02 0.28 -6.65
C ALA A 59 4.86 -1.00 -5.82
N LEU A 60 5.10 -2.17 -6.39
CA LEU A 60 5.04 -3.45 -5.67
C LEU A 60 6.09 -3.52 -4.55
N LEU A 61 7.33 -3.07 -4.80
CA LEU A 61 8.35 -3.00 -3.74
C LEU A 61 7.92 -2.07 -2.60
N ILE A 62 7.36 -0.91 -2.93
CA ILE A 62 6.82 0.04 -1.94
C ILE A 62 5.60 -0.57 -1.21
N GLY A 63 4.80 -1.42 -1.85
CA GLY A 63 3.64 -2.07 -1.24
C GLY A 63 3.97 -3.09 -0.13
N ILE A 64 5.24 -3.53 -0.03
CA ILE A 64 5.71 -4.48 0.98
C ILE A 64 6.06 -3.78 2.31
N LEU A 65 6.82 -2.69 2.20
CA LEU A 65 7.58 -2.11 3.33
C LEU A 65 6.72 -1.43 4.42
N PRO A 66 5.64 -0.68 4.12
CA PRO A 66 4.86 0.01 5.15
C PRO A 66 4.28 -0.95 6.19
N SER A 67 3.79 -2.11 5.76
CA SER A 67 3.17 -3.11 6.64
C SER A 67 4.20 -3.76 7.57
N THR A 68 5.38 -4.10 7.06
CA THR A 68 6.44 -4.70 7.88
C THR A 68 7.01 -3.70 8.89
N ILE A 69 7.14 -2.43 8.48
CA ILE A 69 7.57 -1.34 9.37
C ILE A 69 6.51 -1.04 10.44
N ALA A 70 5.22 -1.03 10.09
CA ALA A 70 4.15 -0.83 11.06
C ALA A 70 4.16 -1.88 12.18
N LEU A 71 4.49 -3.14 11.85
CA LEU A 71 4.71 -4.18 12.86
C LEU A 71 5.95 -3.91 13.71
N GLY A 72 7.09 -3.61 13.07
CA GLY A 72 8.36 -3.38 13.78
C GLY A 72 8.37 -2.15 14.69
N THR A 73 7.53 -1.16 14.40
CA THR A 73 7.38 0.08 15.21
C THR A 73 6.33 -0.04 16.30
N GLY A 74 5.59 -1.16 16.37
CA GLY A 74 4.49 -1.35 17.32
C GLY A 74 3.19 -0.64 16.94
N LEU A 75 3.13 0.03 15.78
CA LEU A 75 1.89 0.62 15.25
C LEU A 75 0.83 -0.45 15.00
N LEU A 76 1.25 -1.61 14.47
CA LEU A 76 0.40 -2.78 14.35
C LEU A 76 0.64 -3.72 15.56
N PRO A 77 -0.41 -4.13 16.29
CA PRO A 77 -0.27 -5.10 17.37
C PRO A 77 0.41 -6.39 16.91
N ALA A 78 1.34 -6.93 17.71
CA ALA A 78 2.09 -8.14 17.37
C ALA A 78 1.21 -9.37 17.10
N VAL A 79 0.02 -9.45 17.72
CA VAL A 79 -0.99 -10.50 17.46
C VAL A 79 -1.46 -10.52 16.01
N LEU A 80 -1.32 -9.41 15.28
CA LEU A 80 -1.66 -9.31 13.86
C LEU A 80 -0.47 -9.57 12.92
N ALA A 81 0.69 -9.98 13.44
CA ALA A 81 1.83 -10.33 12.58
C ALA A 81 1.48 -11.34 11.46
N PRO A 82 0.65 -12.38 11.69
CA PRO A 82 0.23 -13.29 10.62
C PRO A 82 -0.62 -12.64 9.52
N MET A 83 -1.18 -11.45 9.76
CA MET A 83 -1.93 -10.71 8.75
C MET A 83 -1.05 -9.94 7.76
N ILE A 84 0.24 -9.72 8.08
CA ILE A 84 1.15 -8.95 7.23
C ILE A 84 1.20 -9.47 5.78
N PRO A 85 1.37 -10.78 5.50
CA PRO A 85 1.37 -11.28 4.13
C PRO A 85 0.08 -10.94 3.36
N PHE A 86 -1.07 -11.01 4.04
CA PHE A 86 -2.37 -10.70 3.43
C PHE A 86 -2.56 -9.20 3.21
N ILE A 87 -2.04 -8.36 4.10
CA ILE A 87 -2.00 -6.91 3.89
C ILE A 87 -1.16 -6.59 2.66
N ILE A 88 0.01 -7.22 2.50
CA ILE A 88 0.88 -7.04 1.34
C ILE A 88 0.18 -7.49 0.05
N ILE A 89 -0.50 -8.65 0.06
CA ILE A 89 -1.25 -9.12 -1.11
C ILE A 89 -2.40 -8.15 -1.44
N SER A 90 -3.11 -7.65 -0.44
CA SER A 90 -4.18 -6.66 -0.63
C SER A 90 -3.66 -5.35 -1.23
N ASN A 91 -2.46 -4.93 -0.82
CA ASN A 91 -1.73 -3.79 -1.39
C ASN A 91 -1.38 -4.04 -2.86
N PHE A 92 -0.98 -5.26 -3.19
CA PHE A 92 -0.71 -5.64 -4.58
C PHE A 92 -1.97 -5.64 -5.43
N LEU A 93 -3.12 -6.08 -4.91
CA LEU A 93 -4.39 -5.98 -5.62
C LEU A 93 -4.73 -4.52 -5.98
N LEU A 94 -4.59 -3.61 -5.01
CA LEU A 94 -4.78 -2.17 -5.24
C LEU A 94 -3.88 -1.68 -6.38
N ILE A 95 -2.59 -2.00 -6.30
CA ILE A 95 -1.56 -1.61 -7.27
C ILE A 95 -1.85 -2.19 -8.66
N LEU A 96 -2.15 -3.47 -8.77
CA LEU A 96 -2.36 -4.17 -10.04
C LEU A 96 -3.61 -3.69 -10.77
N ILE A 97 -4.71 -3.50 -10.04
CA ILE A 97 -5.95 -2.98 -10.61
C ILE A 97 -5.72 -1.57 -11.14
N LEU A 98 -5.09 -0.69 -10.36
CA LEU A 98 -4.80 0.67 -10.82
C LEU A 98 -3.83 0.69 -11.99
N ASP A 99 -2.81 -0.18 -12.00
CA ASP A 99 -1.87 -0.29 -13.11
C ASP A 99 -2.55 -0.73 -14.40
N TYR A 100 -3.49 -1.68 -14.32
CA TYR A 100 -4.30 -2.13 -15.46
C TYR A 100 -5.14 -1.00 -16.08
N PHE A 101 -5.72 -0.13 -15.23
CA PHE A 101 -6.55 0.98 -15.70
C PHE A 101 -5.78 2.29 -15.95
N LYS A 102 -4.47 2.37 -15.66
CA LYS A 102 -3.71 3.63 -15.70
C LYS A 102 -3.68 4.33 -17.05
N SER A 103 -3.81 3.57 -18.15
CA SER A 103 -3.84 4.11 -19.52
C SER A 103 -5.13 4.88 -19.83
N LYS A 104 -6.19 4.68 -19.01
CA LYS A 104 -7.50 5.33 -19.15
C LYS A 104 -7.73 6.28 -17.99
N PHE A 105 -7.08 7.44 -18.02
CA PHE A 105 -7.15 8.41 -16.92
C PHE A 105 -8.59 8.87 -16.61
N THR A 106 -9.48 8.89 -17.61
CA THR A 106 -10.93 9.16 -17.44
C THR A 106 -11.64 8.13 -16.56
N SER A 107 -11.09 6.92 -16.44
CA SER A 107 -11.63 5.84 -15.61
C SER A 107 -10.98 5.77 -14.22
N TYR A 108 -10.10 6.72 -13.85
CA TYR A 108 -9.35 6.66 -12.59
C TYR A 108 -10.25 6.46 -11.36
N GLY A 109 -11.34 7.21 -11.24
CA GLY A 109 -12.26 7.10 -10.10
C GLY A 109 -12.93 5.72 -9.99
N ILE A 110 -13.32 5.16 -11.12
CA ILE A 110 -13.90 3.81 -11.20
C ILE A 110 -12.85 2.77 -10.81
N ALA A 111 -11.65 2.87 -11.39
CA ALA A 111 -10.54 2.00 -11.07
C ALA A 111 -10.17 2.05 -9.59
N LEU A 112 -10.13 3.24 -8.99
CA LEU A 112 -9.88 3.45 -7.57
C LEU A 112 -10.95 2.77 -6.70
N PHE A 113 -12.23 2.94 -7.03
CA PHE A 113 -13.31 2.30 -6.29
C PHE A 113 -13.20 0.77 -6.30
N PHE A 114 -12.99 0.18 -7.48
CA PHE A 114 -12.81 -1.27 -7.59
C PHE A 114 -11.52 -1.76 -6.93
N ALA A 115 -10.42 -1.02 -7.03
CA ALA A 115 -9.15 -1.38 -6.42
C ALA A 115 -9.21 -1.33 -4.88
N ALA A 116 -9.80 -0.27 -4.32
CA ALA A 116 -10.06 -0.17 -2.88
C ALA A 116 -11.03 -1.25 -2.40
N GLY A 117 -12.08 -1.52 -3.16
CA GLY A 117 -13.05 -2.58 -2.89
C GLY A 117 -12.41 -3.97 -2.87
N ALA A 118 -11.57 -4.29 -3.87
CA ALA A 118 -10.84 -5.56 -3.93
C ALA A 118 -9.86 -5.73 -2.77
N LYS A 119 -9.10 -4.67 -2.43
CA LYS A 119 -8.21 -4.64 -1.27
C LYS A 119 -8.96 -4.94 0.03
N TYR A 120 -10.06 -4.24 0.26
CA TYR A 120 -10.92 -4.44 1.43
C TYR A 120 -11.52 -5.84 1.48
N LEU A 121 -12.15 -6.29 0.40
CA LEU A 121 -12.83 -7.58 0.35
C LEU A 121 -11.86 -8.74 0.56
N PHE A 122 -10.67 -8.66 -0.03
CA PHE A 122 -9.60 -9.64 0.20
C PHE A 122 -9.20 -9.69 1.68
N LEU A 123 -8.93 -8.55 2.32
CA LEU A 123 -8.57 -8.52 3.73
C LEU A 123 -9.71 -9.00 4.63
N PHE A 124 -10.93 -8.55 4.36
CA PHE A 124 -12.10 -8.94 5.13
C PHE A 124 -12.32 -10.45 5.07
N THR A 125 -12.27 -11.06 3.88
CA THR A 125 -12.47 -12.50 3.71
C THR A 125 -11.32 -13.34 4.29
N THR A 126 -10.08 -12.88 4.13
CA THR A 126 -8.91 -13.60 4.65
C THR A 126 -8.71 -13.43 6.16
N SER A 127 -9.29 -12.38 6.76
CA SER A 127 -9.21 -12.15 8.21
C SER A 127 -9.75 -13.35 9.00
N SER A 128 -10.91 -13.89 8.60
CA SER A 128 -11.53 -15.06 9.24
C SER A 128 -10.68 -16.34 9.11
N ILE A 129 -9.90 -16.47 8.04
CA ILE A 129 -9.02 -17.63 7.84
C ILE A 129 -7.83 -17.55 8.79
N VAL A 130 -7.23 -16.36 8.93
CA VAL A 130 -6.05 -16.15 9.76
C VAL A 130 -6.38 -16.16 11.25
N THR A 131 -7.57 -15.74 11.64
CA THR A 131 -8.01 -15.80 13.05
C THR A 131 -8.13 -17.22 13.56
N ASN A 132 -8.43 -18.19 12.69
CA ASN A 132 -8.46 -19.62 13.06
C ASN A 132 -7.05 -20.18 13.32
N LEU A 133 -6.00 -19.50 12.85
CA LEU A 133 -4.60 -19.89 13.07
C LEU A 133 -4.03 -19.26 14.36
N LEU A 134 -4.78 -18.38 15.04
CA LEU A 134 -4.33 -17.63 16.21
C LEU A 134 -4.85 -18.27 17.51
N LEU A 135 -3.97 -18.33 18.52
CA LEU A 135 -4.28 -18.90 19.84
C LEU A 135 -5.31 -18.09 20.63
N ASN A 136 -5.46 -16.80 20.34
CA ASN A 136 -6.35 -15.88 21.04
C ASN A 136 -7.44 -15.36 20.09
N GLN A 137 -8.37 -16.24 19.74
CA GLN A 137 -9.30 -16.09 18.61
C GLN A 137 -10.23 -14.87 18.73
N SER A 138 -10.72 -14.57 19.94
CA SER A 138 -11.69 -13.47 20.15
C SER A 138 -11.06 -12.11 19.88
N LEU A 139 -9.89 -11.84 20.46
CA LEU A 139 -9.16 -10.59 20.25
C LEU A 139 -8.66 -10.47 18.81
N ALA A 140 -8.14 -11.56 18.24
CA ALA A 140 -7.65 -11.56 16.87
C ALA A 140 -8.74 -11.19 15.86
N LEU A 141 -9.94 -11.75 16.00
CA LEU A 141 -11.03 -11.55 15.06
C LEU A 141 -11.59 -10.14 15.15
N THR A 142 -11.75 -9.60 16.36
CA THR A 142 -12.15 -8.21 16.55
C THR A 142 -11.14 -7.25 15.92
N VAL A 143 -9.84 -7.42 16.17
CA VAL A 143 -8.83 -6.48 15.64
C VAL A 143 -8.65 -6.64 14.13
N ALA A 144 -8.73 -7.85 13.58
CA ALA A 144 -8.59 -8.08 12.13
C ALA A 144 -9.79 -7.52 11.33
N VAL A 145 -11.01 -7.67 11.83
CA VAL A 145 -12.21 -7.06 11.21
C VAL A 145 -12.15 -5.54 11.32
N LEU A 146 -11.76 -5.01 12.48
CA LEU A 146 -11.57 -3.57 12.68
C LEU A 146 -10.45 -2.99 11.80
N MET A 147 -9.45 -3.79 11.41
CA MET A 147 -8.42 -3.39 10.47
C MET A 147 -8.86 -3.45 9.01
N SER A 148 -9.90 -4.22 8.67
CA SER A 148 -10.30 -4.46 7.29
C SER A 148 -11.11 -3.29 6.71
N TRP A 149 -12.22 -2.90 7.35
CA TRP A 149 -13.10 -1.86 6.80
C TRP A 149 -12.45 -0.47 6.65
N PRO A 150 -11.52 0.01 7.53
CA PRO A 150 -10.85 1.29 7.31
C PRO A 150 -9.95 1.27 6.09
N GLN A 151 -9.47 0.10 5.64
CA GLN A 151 -8.60 0.00 4.45
C GLN A 151 -9.31 0.47 3.18
N PHE A 152 -10.64 0.30 3.10
CA PHE A 152 -11.43 0.84 2.00
C PHE A 152 -11.36 2.37 1.98
N PHE A 153 -11.80 3.01 3.07
CA PHE A 153 -11.89 4.46 3.15
C PHE A 153 -10.52 5.12 3.04
N THR A 154 -9.51 4.56 3.70
CA THR A 154 -8.15 5.09 3.63
C THR A 154 -7.54 4.95 2.24
N ALA A 155 -7.84 3.88 1.50
CA ALA A 155 -7.44 3.75 0.09
C ALA A 155 -8.15 4.77 -0.81
N ILE A 156 -9.45 5.01 -0.61
CA ILE A 156 -10.20 6.04 -1.33
C ILE A 156 -9.61 7.43 -1.06
N ILE A 157 -9.42 7.81 0.22
CA ILE A 157 -8.86 9.12 0.60
C ILE A 157 -7.46 9.27 0.01
N GLY A 158 -6.61 8.26 0.16
CA GLY A 158 -5.25 8.26 -0.40
C GLY A 158 -5.27 8.38 -1.93
N GLY A 159 -6.21 7.73 -2.61
CA GLY A 159 -6.39 7.85 -4.05
C GLY A 159 -6.87 9.24 -4.49
N VAL A 160 -7.80 9.86 -3.77
CA VAL A 160 -8.22 11.24 -4.04
C VAL A 160 -7.05 12.21 -3.89
N LEU A 161 -6.24 12.06 -2.84
CA LEU A 161 -5.02 12.85 -2.64
C LEU A 161 -4.01 12.63 -3.78
N ALA A 162 -3.78 11.37 -4.16
CA ALA A 162 -2.88 11.02 -5.25
C ALA A 162 -3.36 11.61 -6.59
N TRP A 163 -4.66 11.57 -6.87
CA TRP A 163 -5.24 12.18 -8.07
C TRP A 163 -5.01 13.68 -8.14
N GLY A 164 -5.17 14.39 -7.01
CA GLY A 164 -4.84 15.80 -6.92
C GLY A 164 -3.41 16.09 -7.34
N ILE A 165 -2.44 15.35 -6.76
CA ILE A 165 -1.01 15.47 -7.07
C ILE A 165 -0.73 15.13 -8.54
N LEU A 166 -1.30 14.05 -9.08
CA LEU A 166 -1.11 13.63 -10.47
C LEU A 166 -1.61 14.68 -11.47
N LYS A 167 -2.72 15.37 -11.15
CA LYS A 167 -3.21 16.49 -11.97
C LYS A 167 -2.28 17.69 -11.96
N PHE A 168 -1.53 17.93 -10.88
CA PHE A 168 -0.54 19.00 -10.83
C PHE A 168 0.73 18.64 -11.60
N ILE A 169 1.16 17.37 -11.57
CA ILE A 169 2.37 16.91 -12.26
C ILE A 169 2.17 16.75 -13.78
N ASN A 170 0.97 16.35 -14.22
CA ASN A 170 0.64 16.15 -15.63
C ASN A 170 0.09 17.41 -16.33
N LYS A 171 0.12 18.56 -15.66
CA LYS A 171 -0.07 19.88 -16.28
C LYS A 171 1.24 20.35 -16.90
#